data_AF-A0A537MNJ5-F1
#
_entry.id   AF-A0A537MNJ5-F1
#
_cell.length_a   1.000
_cell.length_b   1.000
_cell.length_c   1.000
_cell.angle_alpha   90.00
_cell.angle_beta   90.00
_cell.angle_gamma   90.00
#
_symmetry.space_group_name_H-M   'P 1'
#
loop_
_entity.id
_entity.type
_entity.pdbx_description
1 polymer ?
#
loop_
_entity_poly.entity_id
_entity_poly.type
_entity_poly.pdbx_seq_one_letter_code
_entity_poly.pdbx_strand_id
1 'polypeptide(L)' 'KRGTLEAGKFADLAVLSADYLTAPVKEIGRIRSVLTMVGGKIVYADAPFANLASAGADR' A
#
# COMPACT_ATOMS: atom_id res chain seq x y z
N LYS A 1 8.92 -0.82 16.00
CA LYS A 1 8.55 0.29 15.09
C LYS A 1 7.64 -0.14 13.90
N ARG A 2 7.25 -1.42 13.75
CA ARG A 2 6.43 -1.93 12.62
C ARG A 2 5.23 -2.74 13.14
N GLY A 3 4.30 -3.11 12.25
CA GLY A 3 3.23 -4.07 12.51
C GLY A 3 1.86 -3.47 12.87
N THR A 4 1.79 -2.17 13.15
CA THR A 4 0.55 -1.39 13.33
C THR A 4 0.74 0.04 12.85
N LEU A 5 -0.36 0.76 12.60
CA LEU A 5 -0.35 2.17 12.17
C LEU A 5 -0.63 3.10 13.36
N GLU A 6 0.44 3.59 13.97
CA GLU A 6 0.40 4.49 15.12
C GLU A 6 1.50 5.56 15.02
N ALA A 7 1.30 6.71 15.66
CA ALA A 7 2.30 7.78 15.71
C ALA A 7 3.63 7.26 16.30
N GLY A 8 4.76 7.66 15.68
CA GLY A 8 6.10 7.26 16.10
C GLY A 8 6.59 5.90 15.58
N LYS A 9 5.74 5.14 14.86
CA LYS A 9 6.11 3.93 14.11
C LYS A 9 6.49 4.27 12.66
N PHE A 10 7.09 3.31 11.95
CA PHE A 10 7.37 3.46 10.53
C PHE A 10 6.07 3.38 9.74
N ALA A 11 5.93 4.25 8.74
CA ALA A 11 4.82 4.22 7.79
C ALA A 11 5.03 3.10 6.77
N ASP A 12 5.01 1.86 7.25
CA ASP A 12 5.01 0.65 6.44
C ASP A 12 3.56 0.20 6.21
N LEU A 13 3.07 0.33 4.97
CA LEU A 13 1.68 -0.01 4.63
C LEU A 13 1.52 -0.44 3.17
N ALA A 14 0.40 -1.10 2.89
CA ALA A 14 -0.08 -1.39 1.55
C ALA A 14 -1.57 -1.02 1.42
N VAL A 15 -1.97 -0.52 0.26
CA VAL A 15 -3.37 -0.31 -0.12
C VAL A 15 -3.76 -1.41 -1.09
N LEU A 16 -4.85 -2.13 -0.78
CA LEU A 16 -5.31 -3.26 -1.59
C LEU A 16 -6.35 -2.81 -2.61
N SER A 17 -6.40 -3.51 -3.75
CA SER A 17 -7.35 -3.25 -4.84
C SER A 17 -8.81 -3.54 -4.47
N ALA A 18 -9.04 -4.27 -3.38
CA ALA A 18 -10.35 -4.53 -2.79
C ALA A 18 -10.21 -4.79 -1.29
N ASP A 19 -11.32 -4.67 -0.56
CA ASP A 19 -11.37 -5.02 0.86
C ASP A 19 -11.35 -6.54 1.04
N TYR A 20 -10.26 -7.04 1.61
CA TYR A 20 -10.07 -8.46 1.89
C TYR A 20 -11.13 -9.03 2.85
N LEU A 21 -11.63 -8.23 3.79
CA LEU A 21 -12.53 -8.70 4.84
C LEU A 21 -13.96 -8.95 4.33
N THR A 22 -14.30 -8.36 3.19
CA THR A 22 -15.65 -8.43 2.60
C THR A 22 -15.66 -9.03 1.19
N ALA A 23 -14.50 -9.24 0.57
CA ALA A 23 -14.40 -9.82 -0.77
C ALA A 23 -14.98 -11.25 -0.85
N PRO A 24 -15.68 -11.60 -1.95
CA PRO A 24 -16.07 -12.98 -2.21
C PRO A 24 -14.85 -13.91 -2.27
N VAL A 25 -14.95 -15.12 -1.69
CA VAL A 25 -13.84 -16.08 -1.60
C VAL A 25 -13.12 -16.32 -2.95
N LYS A 26 -13.91 -16.46 -4.02
CA LYS A 26 -13.40 -16.68 -5.39
C LYS A 26 -12.58 -15.51 -5.96
N GLU A 27 -12.70 -14.32 -5.38
CA GLU A 27 -12.05 -13.10 -5.82
C GLU A 27 -10.87 -12.71 -4.93
N ILE A 28 -10.73 -13.28 -3.73
CA ILE A 28 -9.62 -13.00 -2.79
C ILE A 28 -8.25 -13.14 -3.47
N GLY A 29 -8.04 -14.21 -4.24
CA GLY A 29 -6.78 -14.44 -4.95
C GLY A 29 -6.44 -13.42 -6.05
N ARG A 30 -7.38 -12.55 -6.41
CA ARG A 30 -7.17 -11.47 -7.40
C ARG A 30 -6.85 -10.12 -6.75
N ILE A 31 -6.94 -10.03 -5.42
CA ILE A 31 -6.60 -8.81 -4.69
C ILE A 31 -5.09 -8.58 -4.81
N ARG A 32 -4.71 -7.37 -5.21
CA ARG A 32 -3.30 -6.95 -5.33
C ARG A 32 -3.06 -5.64 -4.59
N SER A 33 -1.81 -5.34 -4.26
CA SER A 33 -1.44 -4.00 -3.81
C SER A 33 -1.53 -3.01 -4.98
N VAL A 34 -2.12 -1.84 -4.74
CA VAL A 34 -2.12 -0.70 -5.67
C VAL A 34 -1.22 0.45 -5.19
N LEU A 35 -0.74 0.38 -3.95
CA LEU A 35 0.24 1.29 -3.38
C LEU A 35 0.98 0.57 -2.26
N THR A 36 2.32 0.63 -2.28
CA THR A 36 3.16 0.11 -1.19
C THR A 36 4.10 1.21 -0.71
N MET A 37 4.12 1.43 0.60
CA MET A 37 5.00 2.38 1.27
C MET A 37 5.84 1.65 2.31
N VAL A 38 7.14 1.94 2.34
CA VAL A 38 8.09 1.39 3.30
C VAL A 38 8.88 2.55 3.92
N GLY A 39 8.82 2.67 5.23
CA GLY A 39 9.49 3.72 5.99
C GLY A 39 9.06 5.14 5.60
N GLY A 40 7.83 5.30 5.09
CA GLY A 40 7.33 6.58 4.56
C GLY A 40 7.68 6.86 3.10
N LYS A 41 8.48 6.01 2.44
CA LYS A 41 8.78 6.13 1.00
C LYS A 41 7.86 5.24 0.17
N ILE A 42 7.30 5.79 -0.91
CA ILE A 42 6.51 5.02 -1.87
C ILE A 42 7.47 4.20 -2.72
N VAL A 43 7.33 2.87 -2.69
CA VAL A 43 8.19 1.92 -3.42
C VAL A 43 7.45 1.21 -4.56
N TYR A 44 6.13 1.31 -4.58
CA TYR A 44 5.28 0.80 -5.66
C TYR A 44 3.99 1.61 -5.71
N ALA A 45 3.54 1.98 -6.90
CA ALA A 45 2.21 2.56 -7.11
C ALA A 45 1.66 2.15 -8.48
N ASP A 46 0.39 1.78 -8.51
CA ASP A 46 -0.43 1.54 -9.70
C ASP A 46 -1.61 2.52 -9.70
N ALA A 47 -2.47 2.54 -10.72
CA ALA A 47 -3.70 3.32 -10.70
C ALA A 47 -4.55 2.97 -9.47
N PRO A 48 -5.15 3.96 -8.78
CA PRO A 48 -5.19 5.39 -9.10
C PRO A 48 -4.00 6.22 -8.57
N PHE A 49 -3.03 5.59 -7.90
CA PHE A 49 -1.90 6.24 -7.24
C PHE A 49 -0.65 6.41 -8.11
N ALA A 50 -0.74 6.13 -9.42
CA ALA A 50 0.40 6.15 -10.34
C ALA A 50 1.18 7.48 -10.31
N ASN A 51 0.49 8.60 -10.08
CA ASN A 51 1.11 9.94 -9.96
C ASN A 51 1.92 10.14 -8.67
N LEU A 52 1.79 9.26 -7.68
CA LEU A 52 2.57 9.31 -6.44
C LEU A 52 3.91 8.57 -6.55
N ALA A 53 4.09 7.72 -7.56
CA ALA A 53 5.33 6.96 -7.77
C ALA A 53 6.57 7.85 -7.90
N SER A 54 6.42 9.05 -8.47
CA SER A 54 7.51 10.01 -8.66
C SER A 54 7.89 10.79 -7.39
N ALA A 55 7.15 10.65 -6.30
CA ALA A 55 7.40 11.39 -5.06
C ALA A 55 8.39 10.69 -4.11
N GLY A 56 8.70 9.41 -4.33
CA GLY A 56 9.51 8.57 -3.43
C GLY A 56 10.96 8.30 -3.87
N ALA A 57 11.33 8.66 -5.09
CA ALA A 57 12.70 8.57 -5.59
C ALA A 57 13.44 9.87 -5.23
N ASP A 58 14.48 9.75 -4.41
CA ASP A 58 15.28 10.81 -3.80
C ASP A 58 15.38 12.13 -4.61
N ARG A 59 14.93 13.22 -3.97
CA ARG A 59 15.78 14.40 -3.82
C ARG A 59 16.56 14.24 -2.52
#